data_AF-A0AA36B936-F1
#
_entry.id   AF-A0AA36B936-F1
#
_cell.length_a   1.000
_cell.length_b   1.000
_cell.length_c   1.000
_cell.angle_alpha   90.00
_cell.angle_beta   90.00
_cell.angle_gamma   90.00
#
_symmetry.space_group_name_H-M   'P 1'
#
loop_
_entity.id
_entity.type
_entity.pdbx_description
1 polymer ?
#
loop_
_entity_poly.entity_id
_entity_poly.type
_entity_poly.pdbx_seq_one_letter_code
_entity_poly.pdbx_strand_id
1 'polypeptide(L)'
;MFPSFLSLPTLLCIFLLLLSMLEQFIIYKLGLIPSQYYEILGNKDAVSFKSITIRALLIIVTEAFISSTLRYTVSMLHIQWREHLTLTLHKEYFKDVLYYYVNMFCRDIDNPDQRIAEDLNNMCDTFSQIFAPIILAPFIIVYYVHQTIVISGYIGPLVVFGFFIVFSFINRFIMSRVVYNVYKKEKLEGDFRFKHMQIRVNSEPMAFYQSGSTECLKSNNILFDLLRSQYRVAQKNYLLNFFVKMSDYIGVILNYIILAIPIFAGLYNDLSAAELSSVISKNAFIIIYLINNFTRLIDLSVNAATTAGLAHRVGLLFETLLQLKNSEKPLITTYANSTERRYSMRQE
;
A
#
# COMPACT_ATOMS: atom_id res chain seq x y z
N MET A 1 -4.70 5.18 22.66
CA MET A 1 -4.47 4.78 21.25
C MET A 1 -3.56 3.57 21.13
N PHE A 2 -2.51 3.43 21.96
CA PHE A 2 -1.66 2.23 21.88
C PHE A 2 -2.23 1.08 22.72
N PRO A 3 -2.36 -0.12 22.15
CA PRO A 3 -2.80 -1.29 22.90
C PRO A 3 -1.77 -1.69 23.97
N SER A 4 -2.25 -2.32 25.05
CA SER A 4 -1.36 -2.99 26.03
C SER A 4 -0.58 -4.13 25.37
N PHE A 5 0.60 -4.48 25.90
CA PHE A 5 1.47 -5.54 25.35
C PHE A 5 0.80 -6.92 25.19
N LEU A 6 -0.26 -7.21 25.94
CA LEU A 6 -1.06 -8.44 25.87
C LEU A 6 -2.37 -8.29 25.06
N SER A 7 -2.55 -7.19 24.32
CA SER A 7 -3.74 -7.01 23.51
C SER A 7 -3.74 -7.93 22.28
N LEU A 8 -4.93 -8.30 21.81
CA LEU A 8 -5.12 -9.09 20.60
C LEU A 8 -4.42 -8.48 19.37
N PRO A 9 -4.48 -7.15 19.10
CA PRO A 9 -3.74 -6.53 18.00
C PRO A 9 -2.21 -6.71 18.10
N THR A 10 -1.61 -6.55 19.28
CA THR A 10 -0.15 -6.75 19.46
C THR A 10 0.25 -8.20 19.20
N LEU A 11 -0.56 -9.17 19.64
CA LEU A 11 -0.32 -10.58 19.37
C LEU A 11 -0.41 -10.90 17.87
N LEU A 12 -1.40 -10.33 17.18
CA LEU A 12 -1.54 -10.46 15.73
C LEU A 12 -0.35 -9.85 14.96
N CYS A 13 0.19 -8.72 15.42
CA CYS A 13 1.40 -8.13 14.83
C CYS A 13 2.64 -9.02 14.99
N ILE A 14 2.84 -9.59 16.19
CA ILE A 14 3.95 -10.51 16.46
C ILE A 14 3.80 -11.77 15.60
N PHE A 15 2.59 -12.34 15.58
CA PHE A 15 2.28 -13.50 14.75
C PHE A 15 2.53 -13.22 13.26
N LEU A 16 2.10 -12.06 12.76
CA LEU A 16 2.33 -11.63 11.38
C LEU A 16 3.83 -11.56 11.05
N LEU A 17 4.65 -10.99 11.95
CA LEU A 17 6.10 -10.91 11.75
C LEU A 17 6.75 -12.29 11.70
N LEU A 18 6.41 -13.17 12.64
CA LEU A 18 6.93 -14.55 12.67
C LEU A 18 6.51 -15.32 11.41
N LEU A 19 5.25 -15.19 11.00
CA LEU A 19 4.73 -15.84 9.81
C LEU A 19 5.39 -15.30 8.53
N SER A 20 5.65 -14.00 8.46
CA SER A 20 6.36 -13.37 7.34
C SER A 20 7.81 -13.85 7.26
N MET A 21 8.51 -14.02 8.39
CA MET A 21 9.85 -14.61 8.42
C MET A 21 9.84 -16.07 7.95
N LEU A 22 8.85 -16.86 8.39
CA LEU A 22 8.67 -18.24 7.93
C LEU A 22 8.40 -18.29 6.42
N GLU A 23 7.55 -17.41 5.90
CA GLU A 23 7.27 -17.30 4.47
C GLU A 23 8.55 -17.03 3.67
N GLN A 24 9.41 -16.12 4.12
CA GLN A 24 10.69 -15.86 3.44
C GLN A 24 11.59 -17.09 3.37
N PHE A 25 11.63 -17.90 4.43
CA PHE A 25 12.39 -19.16 4.43
C PHE A 25 11.82 -20.16 3.42
N ILE A 26 10.50 -20.28 3.35
CA ILE A 26 9.83 -21.18 2.40
C ILE A 26 10.03 -20.71 0.96
N ILE A 27 9.93 -19.41 0.68
CA ILE A 27 10.21 -18.83 -0.63
C ILE A 27 11.64 -19.12 -1.07
N TYR A 28 12.62 -18.98 -0.18
CA TYR A 28 14.00 -19.36 -0.48
C TYR A 28 14.12 -20.84 -0.86
N LYS A 29 13.49 -21.74 -0.11
CA LYS A 29 13.50 -23.18 -0.45
C LYS A 29 12.81 -23.46 -1.78
N LEU A 30 11.70 -22.79 -2.06
CA LEU A 30 10.95 -22.92 -3.30
C LEU A 30 11.78 -22.43 -4.50
N GLY A 31 12.53 -21.33 -4.33
CA GLY A 31 13.43 -20.81 -5.35
C GLY A 31 14.63 -21.69 -5.69
N LEU A 32 15.03 -22.60 -4.80
CA LEU A 32 16.11 -23.57 -5.04
C LEU A 32 15.64 -24.84 -5.78
N ILE A 33 14.33 -25.10 -5.82
CA ILE A 33 13.78 -26.30 -6.47
C ILE A 33 14.19 -26.40 -7.95
N PRO A 34 14.12 -25.34 -8.78
CA PRO A 34 14.53 -25.42 -10.18
C PRO A 34 15.98 -25.88 -10.36
N SER A 35 16.91 -25.41 -9.52
CA SER A 35 18.32 -25.83 -9.56
C SER A 35 18.46 -27.34 -9.36
N GLN A 36 17.73 -27.90 -8.40
CA GLN A 36 17.72 -29.35 -8.15
C GLN A 36 17.15 -30.14 -9.34
N TYR A 37 16.13 -29.60 -10.02
CA TYR A 37 15.60 -30.22 -11.23
C TYR A 37 16.61 -30.22 -12.37
N TYR A 38 17.36 -29.13 -12.59
CA TYR A 38 18.39 -29.08 -13.63
C TYR A 38 19.48 -30.13 -13.41
N GLU A 39 19.89 -30.33 -12.17
CA GLU A 39 20.91 -31.33 -11.82
C GLU A 39 20.42 -32.76 -12.07
N ILE A 40 19.22 -33.09 -11.59
CA ILE A 40 18.63 -34.43 -11.75
C ILE A 40 18.32 -34.76 -13.20
N LEU A 41 17.78 -33.79 -13.96
CA LEU A 41 17.49 -33.98 -15.38
C LEU A 41 18.78 -34.13 -16.20
N GLY A 42 19.82 -33.37 -15.85
CA GLY A 42 21.15 -33.51 -16.45
C GLY A 42 21.76 -34.90 -16.20
N ASN A 43 21.61 -35.41 -14.98
CA ASN A 43 22.09 -36.73 -14.56
C ASN A 43 21.15 -37.89 -14.95
N LYS A 44 19.96 -37.58 -15.49
CA LYS A 44 18.92 -38.55 -15.87
C LYS A 44 18.49 -39.51 -14.74
N ASP A 45 18.45 -39.03 -13.49
CA ASP A 45 18.06 -39.83 -12.32
C ASP A 45 16.53 -39.81 -12.09
N ALA A 46 15.86 -40.85 -12.57
CA ALA A 46 14.40 -40.99 -12.43
C ALA A 46 13.93 -41.22 -10.99
N VAL A 47 14.74 -41.83 -10.13
CA VAL A 47 14.34 -42.13 -8.75
C VAL A 47 14.34 -40.83 -7.94
N SER A 48 15.42 -40.06 -8.04
CA SER A 48 15.53 -38.75 -7.39
C SER A 48 14.50 -37.75 -7.92
N PHE A 49 14.15 -37.81 -9.22
CA PHE A 49 13.11 -36.96 -9.80
C PHE A 49 11.75 -37.11 -9.10
N LYS A 50 11.34 -38.35 -8.79
CA LYS A 50 10.08 -38.60 -8.07
C LYS A 50 10.13 -38.04 -6.65
N SER A 51 11.24 -38.23 -5.94
CA SER A 51 11.44 -37.72 -4.58
C SER A 51 11.38 -36.20 -4.52
N ILE A 52 12.10 -35.51 -5.43
CA ILE A 52 12.09 -34.05 -5.51
C ILE A 52 10.72 -33.51 -5.89
N THR A 53 10.00 -34.18 -6.80
CA THR A 53 8.66 -33.74 -7.19
C THR A 53 7.66 -33.83 -6.04
N ILE A 54 7.70 -34.90 -5.25
CA ILE A 54 6.86 -35.01 -4.04
C ILE A 54 7.22 -33.90 -3.05
N ARG A 55 8.52 -33.66 -2.82
CA ARG A 55 8.99 -32.58 -1.94
C ARG A 55 8.56 -31.20 -2.43
N ALA A 56 8.66 -30.94 -3.73
CA ALA A 56 8.26 -29.68 -4.35
C ALA A 56 6.76 -29.43 -4.15
N LEU A 57 5.92 -30.45 -4.38
CA LEU A 57 4.49 -30.35 -4.14
C LEU A 57 4.17 -30.02 -2.67
N LEU A 58 4.84 -30.68 -1.71
CA LEU A 58 4.66 -30.39 -0.28
C LEU A 58 5.07 -28.95 0.07
N ILE A 59 6.18 -28.46 -0.48
CA ILE A 59 6.63 -27.08 -0.27
C ILE A 59 5.61 -26.09 -0.85
N ILE A 60 5.07 -26.35 -2.04
CA ILE A 60 4.05 -25.51 -2.68
C ILE A 60 2.76 -25.46 -1.84
N VAL A 61 2.27 -26.61 -1.38
CA VAL A 61 1.08 -26.65 -0.51
C VAL A 61 1.31 -25.88 0.80
N THR A 62 2.52 -26.00 1.37
CA THR A 62 2.91 -25.28 2.58
C THR A 62 3.00 -23.77 2.34
N GLU A 63 3.59 -23.34 1.23
CA GLU A 63 3.66 -21.94 0.82
C GLU A 63 2.25 -21.35 0.63
N ALA A 64 1.37 -22.07 -0.07
CA ALA A 64 0.01 -21.62 -0.32
C ALA A 64 -0.77 -21.44 1.00
N PHE A 65 -0.60 -22.36 1.94
CA PHE A 65 -1.18 -22.25 3.27
C PHE A 65 -0.64 -21.03 4.02
N ILE A 66 0.68 -20.87 4.12
CA ILE A 66 1.33 -19.75 4.82
C ILE A 66 0.91 -18.41 4.21
N SER A 67 0.98 -18.28 2.89
CA SER A 67 0.62 -17.04 2.18
C SER A 67 -0.87 -16.69 2.37
N SER A 68 -1.75 -17.70 2.38
CA SER A 68 -3.16 -17.51 2.70
C SER A 68 -3.38 -17.05 4.15
N THR A 69 -2.74 -17.70 5.12
CA THR A 69 -2.80 -17.30 6.52
C THR A 69 -2.25 -15.89 6.74
N LEU A 70 -1.16 -15.51 6.07
CA LEU A 70 -0.59 -14.17 6.15
C LEU A 70 -1.57 -13.11 5.67
N ARG A 71 -2.17 -13.32 4.49
CA ARG A 71 -3.21 -12.42 3.95
C ARG A 71 -4.41 -12.32 4.90
N TYR A 72 -4.85 -13.44 5.48
CA TYR A 72 -5.92 -13.45 6.47
C TYR A 72 -5.57 -12.62 7.72
N THR A 73 -4.35 -12.78 8.26
CA THR A 73 -3.89 -11.99 9.41
C THR A 73 -3.81 -10.50 9.10
N VAL A 74 -3.33 -10.11 7.91
CA VAL A 74 -3.31 -8.71 7.46
C VAL A 74 -4.72 -8.12 7.40
N SER A 75 -5.69 -8.85 6.85
CA SER A 75 -7.09 -8.43 6.81
C SER A 75 -7.71 -8.30 8.20
N MET A 76 -7.40 -9.23 9.11
CA MET A 76 -7.88 -9.17 10.49
C MET A 76 -7.30 -7.95 11.24
N LEU A 77 -6.01 -7.65 11.05
CA LEU A 77 -5.37 -6.46 11.59
C LEU A 77 -6.01 -5.17 11.07
N HIS A 78 -6.29 -5.11 9.76
CA HIS A 78 -7.01 -3.99 9.16
C HIS A 78 -8.36 -3.74 9.87
N ILE A 79 -9.17 -4.79 10.05
CA ILE A 79 -10.49 -4.68 10.70
C ILE A 79 -10.35 -4.19 12.14
N GLN A 80 -9.46 -4.80 12.92
CA GLN A 80 -9.24 -4.46 14.33
C GLN A 80 -8.74 -3.03 14.52
N TRP A 81 -7.82 -2.57 13.68
CA TRP A 81 -7.34 -1.20 13.73
C TRP A 81 -8.39 -0.20 13.30
N ARG A 82 -9.16 -0.49 12.23
CA ARG A 82 -10.28 0.34 11.81
C ARG A 82 -11.31 0.47 12.93
N GLU A 83 -11.73 -0.65 13.52
CA GLU A 83 -12.67 -0.66 14.65
C GLU A 83 -12.17 0.23 15.80
N HIS A 84 -10.94 0.00 16.27
CA HIS A 84 -10.38 0.73 17.40
C HIS A 84 -10.25 2.24 17.12
N LEU A 85 -9.71 2.60 15.95
CA LEU A 85 -9.48 4.00 15.59
C LEU A 85 -10.78 4.73 15.30
N THR A 86 -11.72 4.13 14.57
CA THR A 86 -13.04 4.72 14.30
C THR A 86 -13.82 4.91 15.59
N LEU A 87 -13.86 3.92 16.49
CA LEU A 87 -14.55 4.08 17.78
C LEU A 87 -13.93 5.19 18.64
N THR A 88 -12.61 5.33 18.61
CA THR A 88 -11.92 6.40 19.34
C THR A 88 -12.24 7.77 18.74
N LEU A 89 -12.21 7.91 17.42
CA LEU A 89 -12.59 9.14 16.73
C LEU A 89 -14.06 9.48 16.92
N HIS A 90 -14.97 8.51 16.85
CA HIS A 90 -16.39 8.73 17.09
C HIS A 90 -16.65 9.24 18.50
N LYS A 91 -15.97 8.69 19.52
CA LYS A 91 -16.09 9.15 20.91
C LYS A 91 -15.72 10.62 21.08
N GLU A 92 -14.73 11.10 20.34
CA GLU A 92 -14.31 12.51 20.38
C GLU A 92 -15.17 13.40 19.47
N TYR A 93 -15.52 12.93 18.28
CA TYR A 93 -16.30 13.70 17.29
C TYR A 93 -17.75 13.96 17.72
N PHE A 94 -18.40 12.95 18.30
CA PHE A 94 -19.79 13.06 18.79
C PHE A 94 -19.88 13.54 20.23
N LYS A 95 -18.76 13.95 20.84
CA LYS A 95 -18.81 14.52 22.18
C LYS A 95 -19.45 15.91 22.14
N ASP A 96 -20.46 16.12 22.97
CA ASP A 96 -21.21 17.38 23.10
C ASP A 96 -21.74 17.88 21.75
N VAL A 97 -21.21 19.00 21.25
CA VAL A 97 -21.58 19.61 19.95
C VAL A 97 -20.37 19.77 19.02
N LEU A 98 -19.27 19.04 19.27
CA LEU A 98 -18.03 19.18 18.50
C LEU A 98 -18.20 18.90 17.01
N TYR A 99 -19.08 17.96 16.63
CA TYR A 99 -19.42 17.69 15.23
C TYR A 99 -19.95 18.96 14.53
N TYR A 100 -20.75 19.79 15.20
CA TYR A 100 -21.24 21.04 14.63
C TYR A 100 -20.10 22.05 14.47
N TYR A 101 -19.25 22.18 15.50
CA TYR A 101 -18.15 23.13 15.48
C TYR A 101 -17.13 22.85 14.37
N VAL A 102 -16.73 21.58 14.23
CA VAL A 102 -15.79 21.16 13.19
C VAL A 102 -16.35 21.47 11.79
N ASN A 103 -17.62 21.19 11.54
CA ASN A 103 -18.22 21.42 10.22
C ASN A 103 -18.46 22.92 9.92
N MET A 104 -18.76 23.74 10.93
CA MET A 104 -19.18 25.13 10.71
C MET A 104 -18.06 26.17 10.88
N PHE A 105 -17.10 25.93 11.78
CA PHE A 105 -16.09 26.93 12.15
C PHE A 105 -14.66 26.53 11.78
N CYS A 106 -14.34 25.23 11.69
CA CYS A 106 -13.00 24.77 11.33
C CYS A 106 -12.82 24.72 9.81
N ARG A 107 -12.48 25.85 9.19
CA ARG A 107 -12.23 25.94 7.74
C ARG A 107 -11.01 25.12 7.26
N ASP A 108 -10.07 24.82 8.16
CA ASP A 108 -8.86 24.05 7.84
C ASP A 108 -9.12 22.54 7.73
N ILE A 109 -10.29 22.08 8.19
CA ILE A 109 -10.72 20.68 8.11
C ILE A 109 -11.74 20.55 6.98
N ASP A 110 -11.27 20.19 5.79
CA ASP A 110 -12.11 19.81 4.67
C ASP A 110 -12.69 18.40 4.85
N ASN A 111 -13.99 18.26 4.56
CA ASN A 111 -14.75 17.00 4.51
C ASN A 111 -14.44 16.04 5.70
N PRO A 112 -14.80 16.41 6.94
CA PRO A 112 -14.52 15.58 8.11
C PRO A 112 -15.18 14.19 8.04
N ASP A 113 -16.32 14.08 7.35
CA ASP A 113 -17.02 12.84 7.05
C ASP A 113 -16.16 11.90 6.19
N GLN A 114 -15.52 12.42 5.12
CA GLN A 114 -14.62 11.65 4.27
C GLN A 114 -13.39 11.16 5.05
N ARG A 115 -12.84 12.01 5.93
CA ARG A 115 -11.68 11.65 6.76
C ARG A 115 -11.98 10.48 7.70
N ILE A 116 -13.16 10.47 8.32
CA ILE A 116 -13.57 9.41 9.24
C ILE A 116 -13.95 8.12 8.49
N ALA A 117 -14.71 8.23 7.40
CA ALA A 117 -15.27 7.07 6.72
C ALA A 117 -14.30 6.40 5.74
N GLU A 118 -13.55 7.18 4.98
CA GLU A 118 -12.74 6.70 3.85
C GLU A 118 -11.24 6.76 4.15
N ASP A 119 -10.72 7.93 4.55
CA ASP A 119 -9.26 8.08 4.76
C ASP A 119 -8.74 7.16 5.87
N LEU A 120 -9.46 7.06 6.99
CA LEU A 120 -9.09 6.16 8.08
C LEU A 120 -9.13 4.70 7.66
N ASN A 121 -10.12 4.30 6.87
CA ASN A 121 -10.20 2.94 6.33
C ASN A 121 -8.99 2.63 5.43
N ASN A 122 -8.70 3.53 4.49
CA ASN A 122 -7.60 3.38 3.55
C ASN A 122 -6.24 3.41 4.25
N MET A 123 -6.10 4.21 5.31
CA MET A 123 -4.93 4.25 6.17
C MET A 123 -4.71 2.90 6.85
N CYS A 124 -5.74 2.35 7.52
CA CYS A 124 -5.65 1.06 8.20
C CYS A 124 -5.32 -0.10 7.25
N ASP A 125 -5.92 -0.10 6.05
CA ASP A 125 -5.66 -1.12 5.02
C ASP A 125 -4.23 -1.05 4.50
N THR A 126 -3.79 0.13 4.08
CA THR A 126 -2.42 0.29 3.57
C THR A 126 -1.40 0.00 4.67
N PHE A 127 -1.67 0.44 5.91
CA PHE A 127 -0.77 0.22 7.04
C PHE A 127 -0.61 -1.26 7.39
N SER A 128 -1.70 -2.06 7.39
CA SER A 128 -1.61 -3.49 7.70
C SER A 128 -0.83 -4.27 6.66
N GLN A 129 -0.93 -3.87 5.39
CA GLN A 129 -0.19 -4.47 4.29
C GLN A 129 1.31 -4.17 4.34
N ILE A 130 1.71 -2.96 4.75
CA ILE A 130 3.14 -2.56 4.78
C ILE A 130 3.87 -2.85 6.09
N PHE A 131 3.13 -3.12 7.18
CA PHE A 131 3.71 -3.26 8.52
C PHE A 131 4.87 -4.26 8.59
N ALA A 132 4.63 -5.53 8.22
CA ALA A 132 5.66 -6.56 8.27
C ALA A 132 6.74 -6.40 7.17
N PRO A 133 6.38 -6.11 5.90
CA PRO A 133 7.37 -5.92 4.84
C PRO A 133 8.37 -4.78 5.10
N ILE A 134 7.95 -3.65 5.66
CA ILE A 134 8.88 -2.54 5.98
C ILE A 134 9.93 -2.97 7.00
N ILE A 135 9.54 -3.76 7.99
CA ILE A 135 10.44 -4.24 9.04
C ILE A 135 11.44 -5.26 8.46
N LEU A 136 10.98 -6.15 7.57
CA LEU A 136 11.81 -7.23 7.04
C LEU A 136 12.69 -6.84 5.85
N ALA A 137 12.26 -5.85 5.04
CA ALA A 137 12.94 -5.50 3.80
C ALA A 137 14.45 -5.22 3.94
N PRO A 138 14.94 -4.47 4.96
CA PRO A 138 16.38 -4.24 5.12
C PRO A 138 17.16 -5.54 5.32
N PHE A 139 16.64 -6.47 6.14
CA PHE A 139 17.31 -7.74 6.42
C PHE A 139 17.37 -8.64 5.18
N ILE A 140 16.26 -8.71 4.44
CA ILE A 140 16.18 -9.50 3.20
C ILE A 140 17.16 -8.94 2.16
N ILE A 141 17.15 -7.62 1.94
CA ILE A 141 18.03 -6.98 0.96
C ILE A 141 19.50 -7.22 1.33
N VAL A 142 19.89 -7.00 2.58
CA VAL A 142 21.28 -7.24 3.02
C VAL A 142 21.70 -8.69 2.79
N TYR A 143 20.83 -9.66 3.12
CA TYR A 143 21.11 -11.07 2.89
C TYR A 143 21.33 -11.39 1.41
N TYR A 144 20.44 -10.93 0.53
CA TYR A 144 20.55 -11.21 -0.91
C TYR A 144 21.69 -10.44 -1.58
N VAL A 145 22.00 -9.21 -1.14
CA VAL A 145 23.21 -8.49 -1.58
C VAL A 145 24.45 -9.31 -1.23
N HIS A 146 24.55 -9.82 0.00
CA HIS A 146 25.68 -10.65 0.41
C HIS A 146 25.79 -11.91 -0.45
N GLN A 147 24.67 -12.61 -0.71
CA GLN A 147 24.67 -13.78 -1.60
C GLN A 147 25.12 -13.43 -3.02
N THR A 148 24.69 -12.29 -3.57
CA THR A 148 25.13 -11.84 -4.90
C THR A 148 26.63 -11.49 -4.93
N ILE A 149 27.20 -10.95 -3.85
CA ILE A 149 28.66 -10.72 -3.72
C ILE A 149 29.41 -12.05 -3.80
N VAL A 150 28.93 -13.09 -3.11
CA VAL A 150 29.57 -14.42 -3.13
C VAL A 150 29.55 -15.03 -4.54
N ILE A 151 28.52 -14.74 -5.33
CA ILE A 151 28.34 -15.31 -6.68
C ILE A 151 29.18 -14.58 -7.75
N SER A 152 29.08 -13.25 -7.81
CA SER A 152 29.59 -12.44 -8.93
C SER A 152 30.64 -11.40 -8.49
N GLY A 153 31.07 -11.45 -7.22
CA GLY A 153 31.89 -10.42 -6.61
C GLY A 153 31.13 -9.10 -6.44
N TYR A 154 31.86 -8.01 -6.20
CA TYR A 154 31.27 -6.68 -5.98
C TYR A 154 30.59 -6.08 -7.23
N ILE A 155 30.89 -6.59 -8.43
CA ILE A 155 30.33 -6.08 -9.69
C ILE A 155 28.84 -6.41 -9.79
N GLY A 156 28.44 -7.61 -9.37
CA GLY A 156 27.04 -8.06 -9.46
C GLY A 156 26.06 -7.13 -8.73
N PRO A 157 26.21 -6.91 -7.41
CA PRO A 157 25.34 -5.99 -6.68
C PRO A 157 25.46 -4.55 -7.20
N LEU A 158 26.66 -4.09 -7.60
CA LEU A 158 26.84 -2.73 -8.12
C LEU A 158 25.98 -2.48 -9.37
N VAL A 159 25.92 -3.46 -10.28
CA VAL A 159 25.06 -3.39 -11.47
C VAL A 159 23.58 -3.36 -11.08
N VAL A 160 23.16 -4.18 -10.11
CA VAL A 160 21.78 -4.16 -9.58
C VAL A 160 21.44 -2.82 -8.95
N PHE A 161 22.33 -2.25 -8.13
CA PHE A 161 22.15 -0.93 -7.52
C PHE A 161 22.09 0.18 -8.56
N GLY A 162 22.96 0.16 -9.58
CA GLY A 162 22.93 1.13 -10.68
C GLY A 162 21.62 1.08 -11.46
N PHE A 163 21.17 -0.13 -11.81
CA PHE A 163 19.87 -0.36 -12.42
C PHE A 163 18.73 0.18 -11.56
N PHE A 164 18.74 -0.14 -10.26
CA PHE A 164 17.74 0.33 -9.32
C PHE A 164 17.66 1.86 -9.23
N ILE A 165 18.80 2.54 -9.14
CA ILE A 165 18.83 4.02 -9.04
C ILE A 165 18.24 4.67 -10.29
N VAL A 166 18.64 4.21 -11.46
CA VAL A 166 18.16 4.76 -12.75
C VAL A 166 16.64 4.56 -12.88
N PHE A 167 16.15 3.34 -12.67
CA PHE A 167 14.72 3.05 -12.81
C PHE A 167 13.88 3.67 -11.70
N SER A 168 14.38 3.75 -10.47
CA SER A 168 13.71 4.46 -9.38
C SER A 168 13.51 5.93 -9.70
N PHE A 169 14.52 6.57 -10.29
CA PHE A 169 14.43 7.98 -10.68
C PHE A 169 13.36 8.20 -11.77
N ILE A 170 13.39 7.37 -12.81
CA ILE A 170 12.41 7.42 -13.91
C ILE A 170 10.98 7.17 -13.38
N ASN A 171 10.80 6.10 -12.59
CA ASN A 171 9.51 5.73 -12.02
C ASN A 171 8.97 6.83 -11.10
N ARG A 172 9.80 7.39 -10.22
CA ARG A 172 9.42 8.50 -9.33
C ARG A 172 8.97 9.72 -10.11
N PHE A 173 9.68 10.08 -11.17
CA PHE A 173 9.33 11.23 -12.00
C PHE A 173 7.97 11.07 -12.67
N ILE A 174 7.69 9.89 -13.24
CA ILE A 174 6.41 9.60 -13.89
C ILE A 174 5.28 9.50 -12.86
N MET A 175 5.52 8.79 -11.75
CA MET A 175 4.54 8.57 -10.69
C MET A 175 4.10 9.87 -10.03
N SER A 176 5.00 10.81 -9.77
CA SER A 176 4.67 12.13 -9.21
C SER A 176 3.60 12.87 -10.05
N ARG A 177 3.67 12.75 -11.37
CA ARG A 177 2.67 13.33 -12.28
C ARG A 177 1.34 12.60 -12.24
N VAL A 178 1.36 11.27 -12.08
CA VAL A 178 0.15 10.45 -11.96
C VAL A 178 -0.61 10.80 -10.68
N VAL A 179 0.08 10.81 -9.53
CA VAL A 179 -0.52 11.05 -8.21
C VAL A 179 -1.29 12.36 -8.17
N TYR A 180 -0.73 13.44 -8.72
CA TYR A 180 -1.42 14.73 -8.81
C TYR A 180 -2.75 14.66 -9.59
N ASN A 181 -2.77 13.94 -10.71
CA ASN A 181 -3.99 13.79 -11.52
C ASN A 181 -5.00 12.87 -10.85
N VAL A 182 -4.54 11.83 -10.15
CA VAL A 182 -5.42 10.94 -9.34
C VAL A 182 -6.10 11.74 -8.24
N TYR A 183 -5.35 12.57 -7.49
CA TYR A 183 -5.94 13.46 -6.48
C TYR A 183 -7.03 14.37 -7.08
N LYS A 184 -6.75 15.00 -8.23
CA LYS A 184 -7.73 15.84 -8.93
C LYS A 184 -8.96 15.04 -9.37
N LYS A 185 -8.78 13.80 -9.83
CA LYS A 185 -9.87 12.89 -10.19
C LYS A 185 -10.74 12.56 -8.98
N GLU A 186 -10.15 12.20 -7.83
CA GLU A 186 -10.89 11.91 -6.59
C GLU A 186 -11.66 13.13 -6.08
N LYS A 187 -11.08 14.33 -6.17
CA LYS A 187 -11.81 15.57 -5.82
C LYS A 187 -13.06 15.77 -6.68
N LEU A 188 -12.94 15.63 -8.00
CA LEU A 188 -14.07 15.76 -8.93
C LEU A 188 -15.11 14.66 -8.75
N GLU A 189 -14.68 13.45 -8.37
CA GLU A 189 -15.56 12.34 -8.01
C GLU A 189 -16.37 12.69 -6.75
N GLY A 190 -15.71 13.29 -5.75
CA GLY A 190 -16.35 13.83 -4.55
C GLY A 190 -17.39 14.91 -4.87
N ASP A 191 -17.04 15.89 -5.70
CA ASP A 191 -17.96 16.96 -6.14
C ASP A 191 -19.19 16.38 -6.88
N PHE A 192 -18.98 15.36 -7.71
CA PHE A 192 -20.06 14.66 -8.41
C PHE A 192 -21.00 13.92 -7.45
N ARG A 193 -20.45 13.18 -6.46
CA ARG A 193 -21.25 12.52 -5.41
C ARG A 193 -21.99 13.54 -4.55
N PHE A 194 -21.36 14.64 -4.20
CA PHE A 194 -21.95 15.72 -3.43
C PHE A 194 -23.13 16.35 -4.18
N LYS A 195 -23.00 16.57 -5.50
CA LYS A 195 -24.11 17.05 -6.33
C LYS A 195 -25.33 16.13 -6.25
N HIS A 196 -25.13 14.82 -6.35
CA HIS A 196 -26.23 13.85 -6.22
C HIS A 196 -26.81 13.78 -4.81
N MET A 197 -25.99 13.95 -3.78
CA MET A 197 -26.46 14.05 -2.40
C MET A 197 -27.37 15.28 -2.21
N GLN A 198 -26.99 16.45 -2.77
CA GLN A 198 -27.82 17.65 -2.74
C GLN A 198 -29.17 17.45 -3.44
N ILE A 199 -29.19 16.73 -4.57
CA ILE A 199 -30.44 16.41 -5.27
C ILE A 199 -31.33 15.51 -4.41
N ARG A 200 -30.75 14.51 -3.73
CA ARG A 200 -31.50 13.64 -2.81
C ARG A 200 -32.11 14.42 -1.65
N VAL A 201 -31.32 15.25 -0.97
CA VAL A 201 -31.75 16.03 0.21
C VAL A 201 -32.77 17.10 -0.16
N ASN A 202 -32.64 17.74 -1.32
CA ASN A 202 -33.53 18.83 -1.77
C ASN A 202 -34.53 18.37 -2.85
N SER A 203 -34.87 17.07 -2.86
CA SER A 203 -35.71 16.47 -3.89
C SER A 203 -37.12 17.06 -3.96
N GLU A 204 -37.73 17.34 -2.81
CA GLU A 204 -39.07 17.94 -2.73
C GLU A 204 -39.11 19.37 -3.28
N PRO A 205 -38.25 20.32 -2.84
CA PRO A 205 -38.15 21.64 -3.48
C PRO A 205 -37.86 21.57 -4.98
N MET A 206 -36.96 20.67 -5.41
CA MET A 206 -36.63 20.52 -6.83
C MET A 206 -37.81 20.01 -7.66
N ALA A 207 -38.60 19.08 -7.12
CA ALA A 207 -39.83 18.60 -7.74
C ALA A 207 -40.89 19.69 -7.84
N PHE A 208 -41.05 20.50 -6.79
CA PHE A 208 -41.97 21.65 -6.78
C PHE A 208 -41.62 22.67 -7.87
N TYR A 209 -40.33 22.98 -8.05
CA TYR A 209 -39.84 23.88 -9.12
C TYR A 209 -39.69 23.22 -10.49
N GLN A 210 -40.02 21.93 -10.65
CA GLN A 210 -39.82 21.16 -11.89
C GLN A 210 -38.40 21.29 -12.49
N SER A 211 -37.38 21.36 -11.62
CA SER A 211 -35.99 21.68 -12.01
C SER A 211 -35.23 20.54 -12.72
N GLY A 212 -35.90 19.47 -13.14
CA GLY A 212 -35.26 18.23 -13.60
C GLY A 212 -34.30 18.41 -14.77
N SER A 213 -34.69 19.17 -15.80
CA SER A 213 -33.84 19.45 -16.97
C SER A 213 -32.61 20.28 -16.60
N THR A 214 -32.79 21.32 -15.79
CA THR A 214 -31.71 22.20 -15.31
C THR A 214 -30.71 21.44 -14.45
N GLU A 215 -31.17 20.62 -13.50
CA GLU A 215 -30.31 19.84 -12.63
C GLU A 215 -29.61 18.69 -13.38
N CYS A 216 -30.24 18.12 -14.40
CA CYS A 216 -29.62 17.18 -15.33
C CYS A 216 -28.44 17.83 -16.08
N LEU A 217 -28.66 19.01 -16.69
CA LEU A 217 -27.59 19.76 -17.39
C LEU A 217 -26.42 20.09 -16.47
N LYS A 218 -26.69 20.58 -15.26
CA LYS A 218 -25.63 20.88 -14.26
C LYS A 218 -24.85 19.62 -13.86
N SER A 219 -25.54 18.51 -13.63
CA SER A 219 -24.90 17.25 -13.23
C SER A 219 -24.04 16.68 -14.37
N ASN A 220 -24.53 16.76 -15.62
CA ASN A 220 -23.77 16.35 -16.80
C ASN A 220 -22.49 17.19 -16.99
N ASN A 221 -22.54 18.50 -16.72
CA ASN A 221 -21.33 19.35 -16.79
C ASN A 221 -20.25 18.90 -15.80
N ILE A 222 -20.63 18.62 -14.55
CA ILE A 222 -19.71 18.10 -13.53
C ILE A 222 -19.15 16.73 -13.95
N LEU A 223 -20.01 15.86 -14.50
CA LEU A 223 -19.60 14.57 -15.04
C LEU A 223 -18.58 14.72 -16.18
N PHE A 224 -18.78 15.65 -17.12
CA PHE A 224 -17.83 15.84 -18.22
C PHE A 224 -16.45 16.31 -17.73
N ASP A 225 -16.41 17.16 -16.70
CA ASP A 225 -15.15 17.56 -16.08
C ASP A 225 -14.45 16.39 -15.37
N LEU A 226 -15.22 15.56 -14.66
CA LEU A 226 -14.75 14.32 -14.06
C LEU A 226 -14.20 13.35 -15.12
N LEU A 227 -14.95 13.08 -16.18
CA LEU A 227 -14.54 12.20 -17.29
C LEU A 227 -13.26 12.69 -17.94
N ARG A 228 -13.12 14.01 -18.18
CA ARG A 228 -11.88 14.59 -18.71
C ARG A 228 -10.69 14.35 -17.78
N SER A 229 -10.89 14.40 -16.47
CA SER A 229 -9.85 14.04 -15.49
C SER A 229 -9.53 12.54 -15.53
N GLN A 230 -10.55 11.68 -15.59
CA GLN A 230 -10.39 10.23 -15.71
C GLN A 230 -9.59 9.83 -16.96
N TYR A 231 -9.87 10.44 -18.12
CA TYR A 231 -9.08 10.23 -19.35
C TYR A 231 -7.61 10.62 -19.17
N ARG A 232 -7.31 11.75 -18.52
CA ARG A 232 -5.92 12.15 -18.24
C ARG A 232 -5.22 11.15 -17.34
N VAL A 233 -5.88 10.68 -16.29
CA VAL A 233 -5.34 9.64 -15.39
C VAL A 233 -5.06 8.36 -16.17
N ALA A 234 -6.00 7.90 -17.01
CA ALA A 234 -5.83 6.70 -17.82
C ALA A 234 -4.60 6.79 -18.76
N GLN A 235 -4.42 7.92 -19.45
CA GLN A 235 -3.27 8.16 -20.33
C GLN A 235 -1.93 8.17 -19.57
N LYS A 236 -1.90 8.78 -18.37
CA LYS A 236 -0.68 8.80 -17.55
C LYS A 236 -0.38 7.44 -16.93
N ASN A 237 -1.40 6.70 -16.52
CA ASN A 237 -1.27 5.32 -16.04
C ASN A 237 -0.75 4.38 -17.13
N TYR A 238 -1.18 4.54 -18.38
CA TYR A 238 -0.63 3.78 -19.50
C TYR A 238 0.89 3.95 -19.61
N LEU A 239 1.38 5.20 -19.56
CA LEU A 239 2.81 5.49 -19.61
C LEU A 239 3.56 4.89 -18.40
N LEU A 240 3.02 5.06 -17.19
CA LEU A 240 3.60 4.48 -15.98
C LEU A 240 3.70 2.95 -16.09
N ASN A 241 2.61 2.29 -16.47
CA ASN A 241 2.56 0.84 -16.61
C ASN A 241 3.54 0.32 -17.67
N PHE A 242 3.68 1.04 -18.79
CA PHE A 242 4.66 0.72 -19.81
C PHE A 242 6.09 0.71 -19.25
N PHE A 243 6.50 1.76 -18.55
CA PHE A 243 7.85 1.85 -17.98
C PHE A 243 8.11 0.84 -16.86
N VAL A 244 7.13 0.62 -15.98
CA VAL A 244 7.22 -0.39 -14.92
C VAL A 244 7.40 -1.78 -15.54
N LYS A 245 6.59 -2.13 -16.55
CA LYS A 245 6.71 -3.44 -17.22
C LYS A 245 7.99 -3.59 -18.04
N MET A 246 8.45 -2.52 -18.68
CA MET A 246 9.74 -2.51 -19.35
C MET A 246 10.88 -2.79 -18.35
N SER A 247 10.85 -2.15 -17.17
CA SER A 247 11.82 -2.39 -16.09
C SER A 247 11.81 -3.85 -15.63
N ASP A 248 10.63 -4.45 -15.44
CA ASP A 248 10.51 -5.86 -15.05
C ASP A 248 11.26 -6.78 -16.04
N TYR A 249 11.07 -6.58 -17.34
CA TYR A 249 11.73 -7.40 -18.38
C TYR A 249 13.23 -7.11 -18.53
N ILE A 250 13.66 -5.85 -18.42
CA ILE A 250 15.09 -5.52 -18.45
C ILE A 250 15.81 -6.14 -17.25
N GLY A 251 15.16 -6.18 -16.07
CA GLY A 251 15.70 -6.86 -14.89
C GLY A 251 16.02 -8.34 -15.12
N VAL A 252 15.18 -9.03 -15.92
CA VAL A 252 15.44 -10.44 -16.31
C VAL A 252 16.69 -10.55 -17.18
N ILE A 253 16.89 -9.66 -18.15
CA ILE A 253 18.10 -9.65 -19.00
C ILE A 253 19.34 -9.32 -18.17
N LEU A 254 19.22 -8.34 -17.27
CA LEU A 254 20.30 -7.92 -16.39
C LEU A 254 20.84 -9.07 -15.53
N ASN A 255 19.93 -9.94 -15.04
CA ASN A 255 20.33 -11.15 -14.31
C ASN A 255 21.31 -12.01 -15.14
N TYR A 256 21.00 -12.30 -16.40
CA TYR A 256 21.89 -13.09 -17.24
C TYR A 256 23.24 -12.42 -17.51
N ILE A 257 23.26 -11.09 -17.64
CA ILE A 257 24.52 -10.32 -17.76
C ILE A 257 25.38 -10.49 -16.50
N ILE A 258 24.78 -10.43 -15.31
CA ILE A 258 25.50 -10.59 -14.03
C ILE A 258 26.03 -12.02 -13.87
N LEU A 259 25.26 -13.03 -14.30
CA LEU A 259 25.68 -14.43 -14.29
C LEU A 259 26.82 -14.72 -15.26
N ALA A 260 26.84 -14.03 -16.40
CA ALA A 260 27.86 -14.21 -17.42
C ALA A 260 29.28 -13.85 -16.91
N ILE A 261 29.39 -12.92 -15.96
CA ILE A 261 30.68 -12.43 -15.43
C ILE A 261 31.52 -13.58 -14.83
N PRO A 262 31.07 -14.30 -13.78
CA PRO A 262 31.88 -15.36 -13.19
C PRO A 262 32.03 -16.59 -14.12
N ILE A 263 31.03 -16.86 -14.96
CA ILE A 263 31.04 -18.00 -15.88
C ILE A 263 32.10 -17.80 -16.97
N PHE A 264 32.09 -16.66 -17.66
CA PHE A 264 33.09 -16.38 -18.70
C PHE A 264 34.48 -16.04 -18.11
N ALA A 265 34.58 -15.70 -16.83
CA ALA A 265 35.85 -15.60 -16.12
C ALA A 265 36.47 -16.98 -15.78
N GLY A 266 35.76 -18.09 -16.03
CA GLY A 266 36.27 -19.45 -15.88
C GLY A 266 36.16 -20.05 -14.47
N LEU A 267 35.42 -19.42 -13.55
CA LEU A 267 35.27 -19.89 -12.15
C LEU A 267 34.53 -21.24 -12.03
N TYR A 268 33.82 -21.67 -13.07
CA TYR A 268 32.98 -22.87 -13.06
C TYR A 268 33.39 -23.91 -14.12
N ASN A 269 34.60 -23.81 -14.66
CA ASN A 269 35.07 -24.68 -15.75
C ASN A 269 35.22 -26.16 -15.33
N ASP A 270 35.43 -26.42 -14.04
CA ASP A 270 35.62 -27.77 -13.51
C ASP A 270 34.29 -28.52 -13.26
N LEU A 271 33.15 -27.84 -13.40
CA LEU A 271 31.83 -28.43 -13.17
C LEU A 271 31.33 -29.19 -14.40
N SER A 272 30.59 -30.27 -14.16
CA SER A 272 29.84 -30.94 -15.21
C SER A 272 28.73 -30.02 -15.76
N ALA A 273 28.25 -30.31 -16.98
CA ALA A 273 27.16 -29.53 -17.58
C ALA A 273 25.87 -29.52 -16.72
N ALA A 274 25.60 -30.62 -15.99
CA ALA A 274 24.46 -30.73 -15.08
C ALA A 274 24.64 -29.85 -13.83
N GLU A 275 25.81 -29.90 -13.20
CA GLU A 275 26.15 -29.05 -12.04
C GLU A 275 26.19 -27.58 -12.41
N LEU A 276 26.76 -27.23 -13.58
CA LEU A 276 26.77 -25.87 -14.09
C LEU A 276 25.34 -25.34 -14.29
N SER A 277 24.43 -26.15 -14.84
CA SER A 277 23.02 -25.77 -15.01
C SER A 277 22.32 -25.55 -13.67
N SER A 278 22.60 -26.39 -12.68
CA SER A 278 22.10 -26.25 -11.30
C SER A 278 22.58 -24.94 -10.67
N VAL A 279 23.88 -24.64 -10.77
CA VAL A 279 24.49 -23.41 -10.25
C VAL A 279 23.92 -22.17 -10.92
N ILE A 280 23.80 -22.18 -12.26
CA ILE A 280 23.20 -21.07 -13.02
C ILE A 280 21.78 -20.80 -12.52
N SER A 281 20.96 -21.83 -12.37
CA SER A 281 19.58 -21.68 -11.91
C SER A 281 19.49 -21.13 -10.49
N LYS A 282 20.31 -21.64 -9.56
CA LYS A 282 20.36 -21.16 -8.18
C LYS A 282 20.78 -19.68 -8.12
N ASN A 283 21.84 -19.33 -8.84
CA ASN A 283 22.38 -17.98 -8.85
C ASN A 283 21.40 -17.00 -9.53
N ALA A 284 20.74 -17.43 -10.61
CA ALA A 284 19.69 -16.68 -11.27
C ALA A 284 18.54 -16.35 -10.32
N PHE A 285 18.09 -17.33 -9.53
CA PHE A 285 17.04 -17.10 -8.52
C PHE A 285 17.47 -16.02 -7.52
N ILE A 286 18.68 -16.12 -6.96
CA ILE A 286 19.20 -15.16 -5.98
C ILE A 286 19.25 -13.74 -6.55
N ILE A 287 19.76 -13.57 -7.77
CA ILE A 287 19.89 -12.25 -8.41
C ILE A 287 18.51 -11.68 -8.78
N ILE A 288 17.61 -12.48 -9.38
CA ILE A 288 16.24 -12.04 -9.67
C ILE A 288 15.52 -11.66 -8.38
N TYR A 289 15.68 -12.45 -7.33
CA TYR A 289 15.05 -12.16 -6.04
C TYR A 289 15.57 -10.85 -5.46
N LEU A 290 16.87 -10.56 -5.57
CA LEU A 290 17.43 -9.26 -5.17
C LEU A 290 16.80 -8.11 -5.97
N ILE A 291 16.75 -8.21 -7.30
CA ILE A 291 16.14 -7.20 -8.18
C ILE A 291 14.67 -6.95 -7.78
N ASN A 292 13.90 -8.03 -7.57
CA ASN A 292 12.50 -7.92 -7.18
C ASN A 292 12.30 -7.29 -5.79
N ASN A 293 13.20 -7.54 -4.83
CA ASN A 293 13.13 -6.89 -3.52
C ASN A 293 13.38 -5.38 -3.59
N PHE A 294 14.26 -4.95 -4.49
CA PHE A 294 14.45 -3.52 -4.76
C PHE A 294 13.19 -2.90 -5.37
N THR A 295 12.54 -3.54 -6.35
CA THR A 295 11.25 -3.06 -6.88
C THR A 295 10.18 -2.99 -5.78
N ARG A 296 10.05 -4.04 -4.97
CA ARG A 296 9.13 -4.05 -3.82
C ARG A 296 9.41 -2.93 -2.82
N LEU A 297 10.67 -2.55 -2.62
CA LEU A 297 11.05 -1.44 -1.74
C LEU A 297 10.47 -0.10 -2.24
N ILE A 298 10.40 0.11 -3.55
CA ILE A 298 9.76 1.30 -4.14
C ILE A 298 8.28 1.30 -3.81
N ASP A 299 7.58 0.19 -4.05
CA ASP A 299 6.14 0.07 -3.77
C ASP A 299 5.85 0.30 -2.28
N LEU A 300 6.68 -0.28 -1.40
CA LEU A 300 6.58 -0.04 0.04
C LEU A 300 6.78 1.43 0.41
N SER A 301 7.72 2.13 -0.24
CA SER A 301 7.94 3.56 0.01
C SER A 301 6.75 4.43 -0.38
N VAL A 302 6.08 4.09 -1.50
CA VAL A 302 4.88 4.78 -1.98
C VAL A 302 3.70 4.55 -1.05
N ASN A 303 3.49 3.30 -0.64
CA ASN A 303 2.44 2.94 0.30
C ASN A 303 2.68 3.57 1.68
N ALA A 304 3.92 3.58 2.17
CA ALA A 304 4.29 4.25 3.42
C ALA A 304 4.03 5.77 3.37
N ALA A 305 4.38 6.43 2.26
CA ALA A 305 4.09 7.85 2.07
C ALA A 305 2.57 8.12 2.03
N THR A 306 1.81 7.24 1.39
CA THR A 306 0.34 7.31 1.34
C THR A 306 -0.27 7.16 2.74
N THR A 307 0.15 6.14 3.50
CA THR A 307 -0.27 5.95 4.89
C THR A 307 0.09 7.16 5.76
N ALA A 308 1.28 7.73 5.62
CA ALA A 308 1.69 8.92 6.37
C ALA A 308 0.82 10.15 6.02
N GLY A 309 0.49 10.34 4.74
CA GLY A 309 -0.40 11.40 4.30
C GLY A 309 -1.82 11.27 4.87
N LEU A 310 -2.39 10.05 4.85
CA LEU A 310 -3.70 9.78 5.44
C LEU A 310 -3.66 9.92 6.97
N ALA A 311 -2.61 9.42 7.62
CA ALA A 311 -2.39 9.56 9.05
C ALA A 311 -2.30 11.03 9.47
N HIS A 312 -1.67 11.88 8.67
CA HIS A 312 -1.65 13.33 8.92
C HIS A 312 -3.05 13.95 8.82
N ARG A 313 -3.84 13.60 7.79
CA ARG A 313 -5.21 14.12 7.63
C ARG A 313 -6.15 13.69 8.78
N VAL A 314 -6.09 12.41 9.17
CA VAL A 314 -6.87 11.87 10.28
C VAL A 314 -6.37 12.42 11.62
N GLY A 315 -5.05 12.52 11.80
CA GLY A 315 -4.41 13.07 12.98
C GLY A 315 -4.77 14.54 13.22
N LEU A 316 -4.75 15.36 12.16
CA LEU A 316 -5.16 16.77 12.25
C LEU A 316 -6.62 16.92 12.71
N LEU A 317 -7.52 16.07 12.21
CA LEU A 317 -8.91 16.05 12.67
C LEU A 317 -9.00 15.67 14.16
N PHE A 318 -8.27 14.63 14.57
CA PHE A 318 -8.24 14.18 15.96
C PHE A 318 -7.67 15.23 16.91
N GLU A 319 -6.56 15.88 16.55
CA GLU A 319 -5.95 16.98 17.31
C GLU A 319 -6.89 18.17 17.44
N THR A 320 -7.56 18.55 16.35
CA THR A 320 -8.55 19.64 16.35
C THR A 320 -9.70 19.32 17.32
N LEU A 321 -10.21 18.10 17.31
CA LEU A 321 -11.26 17.66 18.24
C LEU A 321 -10.80 17.74 19.70
N LEU A 322 -9.58 17.31 20.00
CA LEU A 322 -9.02 17.40 21.35
C LEU A 322 -8.78 18.85 21.79
N GLN A 323 -8.31 19.71 20.88
CA GLN A 323 -8.14 21.14 21.16
C GLN A 323 -9.47 21.82 21.46
N LEU A 324 -10.51 21.56 20.66
CA LEU A 324 -11.84 22.11 20.89
C LEU A 324 -12.44 21.62 22.22
N LYS A 325 -12.34 20.33 22.51
CA LYS A 325 -12.76 19.73 23.78
C LYS A 325 -12.09 20.39 25.00
N ASN A 326 -10.80 20.69 24.91
CA ASN A 326 -10.05 21.36 25.97
C ASN A 326 -10.38 22.87 26.05
N SER A 327 -10.72 23.47 24.91
CA SER A 327 -11.10 24.88 24.77
C SER A 327 -12.56 25.16 25.11
N GLU A 328 -13.42 24.16 25.31
CA GLU A 328 -14.85 24.33 25.59
C GLU A 328 -15.17 24.84 27.01
N LYS A 329 -14.17 25.03 27.90
CA LYS A 329 -14.43 25.65 29.21
C LYS A 329 -14.97 27.10 29.17
N PRO A 330 -14.71 27.97 28.17
CA PRO A 330 -15.30 29.32 28.10
C PRO A 330 -16.34 29.55 26.99
N LEU A 331 -16.54 28.64 26.03
CA LEU A 331 -17.37 28.90 24.84
C LEU A 331 -18.86 28.51 25.02
N ILE A 332 -19.15 27.48 25.81
CA ILE A 332 -20.53 27.05 26.13
C ILE A 332 -21.26 28.17 26.91
N THR A 333 -20.58 28.87 27.81
CA THR A 333 -21.11 30.05 28.53
C THR A 333 -21.44 31.20 27.61
N THR A 334 -20.72 31.38 26.50
CA THR A 334 -20.94 32.51 25.59
C THR A 334 -22.18 32.28 24.72
N TYR A 335 -22.39 31.06 24.24
CA TYR A 335 -23.59 30.72 23.46
C TYR A 335 -24.85 30.60 24.32
N ALA A 336 -24.79 29.98 25.51
CA ALA A 336 -25.91 29.93 26.45
C ALA A 336 -26.39 31.36 26.80
N ASN A 337 -25.46 32.27 27.14
CA ASN A 337 -25.77 33.67 27.42
C ASN A 337 -26.30 34.44 26.21
N SER A 338 -25.83 34.13 24.98
CA SER A 338 -26.31 34.79 23.76
C SER A 338 -27.73 34.34 23.37
N THR A 339 -28.08 33.10 23.70
CA THR A 339 -29.39 32.54 23.40
C THR A 339 -30.40 33.03 24.44
N GLU A 340 -30.06 33.07 25.73
CA GLU A 340 -30.87 33.71 26.78
C GLU A 340 -31.09 35.21 26.53
N ARG A 341 -30.09 35.96 26.05
CA ARG A 341 -30.26 37.37 25.63
C ARG A 341 -31.22 37.54 24.44
N ARG A 342 -31.26 36.59 23.51
CA ARG A 342 -32.20 36.64 22.37
C ARG A 342 -33.62 36.25 22.77
N TYR A 343 -33.80 35.43 23.81
CA TYR A 343 -35.12 35.10 24.34
C TYR A 343 -35.68 36.19 25.25
N SER A 344 -34.85 36.87 26.05
CA SER A 344 -35.27 38.01 26.88
C SER A 344 -35.65 39.24 26.04
N MET A 345 -34.91 39.57 24.97
CA MET A 345 -35.27 40.67 24.05
C MET A 345 -36.50 40.40 23.15
N ARG A 346 -37.10 39.20 23.23
CA ARG A 346 -38.37 38.88 22.53
C ARG A 346 -39.59 38.90 23.46
N GLN A 347 -39.38 39.08 24.77
CA GLN A 347 -40.45 39.13 25.78
C GLN A 347 -40.67 40.53 26.38
N GLU A 348 -39.86 41.52 25.99
CA GLU A 348 -40.14 42.95 26.11
C GLU A 348 -40.61 43.48 24.75
#